data_AF-A0A921FC14-F1
#
_entry.id   AF-A0A921FC14-F1
#
_cell.length_a   1.000
_cell.length_b   1.000
_cell.length_c   1.000
_cell.angle_alpha   90.00
_cell.angle_beta   90.00
_cell.angle_gamma   90.00
#
_symmetry.space_group_name_H-M   'P 1'
#
loop_
_entity.id
_entity.type
_entity.pdbx_description
1 polymer ?
#
loop_
_entity_poly.entity_id
_entity_poly.type
_entity_poly.pdbx_seq_one_letter_code
_entity_poly.pdbx_strand_id
1 'polypeptide(L)'
;MSIFKKNKKEELLKFKEEHPNLNDAEKNLILDTVKRINELKTSQDKEILAIIHSLRNLSIYGQLSKDGRILLKKLQRDQWLWGLLNSVVLHDGS
;
A
#
# COMPACT_ATOMS: atom_id res chain seq x y z
N MET A 1 20.77 8.10 -10.49
CA MET A 1 19.79 8.51 -9.46
C MET A 1 18.42 8.00 -9.92
N SER A 2 17.93 6.88 -9.38
CA SER A 2 16.71 6.23 -9.90
C SER A 2 15.44 6.96 -9.44
N ILE A 3 15.01 7.94 -10.24
CA ILE A 3 13.86 8.82 -10.00
C ILE A 3 12.49 8.13 -10.20
N PHE A 4 12.47 6.83 -10.52
CA PHE A 4 11.25 6.09 -10.90
C PHE A 4 10.93 4.87 -10.03
N LYS A 5 11.67 4.62 -8.95
CA LYS A 5 11.19 3.70 -7.91
C LYS A 5 10.21 4.49 -7.04
N LYS A 6 8.92 4.47 -7.37
CA LYS A 6 7.85 4.98 -6.48
C LYS A 6 8.12 4.43 -5.08
N ASN A 7 8.51 5.30 -4.17
CA ASN A 7 8.87 4.89 -2.83
C ASN A 7 7.58 4.70 -2.04
N LYS A 8 7.00 3.49 -2.12
CA LYS A 8 5.70 3.18 -1.51
C LYS A 8 5.65 3.55 -0.02
N LYS A 9 6.80 3.55 0.68
CA LYS A 9 6.92 4.06 2.07
C LYS A 9 6.62 5.55 2.21
N GLU A 10 7.11 6.38 1.29
CA GLU A 10 6.90 7.83 1.33
C GLU A 10 5.45 8.16 1.00
N GLU A 11 4.82 7.41 0.09
CA GLU A 11 3.38 7.56 -0.18
C GLU A 11 2.53 7.21 1.04
N LEU A 12 2.86 6.13 1.76
CA LEU A 12 2.17 5.74 2.99
C LEU A 12 2.34 6.78 4.10
N LEU A 13 3.55 7.33 4.26
CA LEU A 13 3.83 8.38 5.24
C LEU A 13 3.08 9.68 4.93
N LYS A 14 3.14 10.14 3.67
CA LYS A 14 2.39 11.33 3.22
C LYS A 14 0.89 11.16 3.43
N PHE A 15 0.34 10.00 3.07
CA PHE A 15 -1.08 9.73 3.28
C PHE A 15 -1.48 9.83 4.76
N LYS A 16 -0.63 9.34 5.68
CA LYS A 16 -0.89 9.47 7.12
C LYS A 16 -0.91 10.93 7.58
N GLU A 17 -0.07 11.79 7.02
CA GLU A 17 -0.01 13.22 7.36
C GLU A 17 -1.18 14.01 6.77
N GLU A 18 -1.61 13.66 5.56
CA GLU A 18 -2.71 14.35 4.85
C GLU A 18 -4.10 13.95 5.35
N HIS A 19 -4.23 12.80 6.03
CA HIS A 19 -5.51 12.24 6.45
C HIS A 19 -5.63 12.12 7.99
N PRO A 20 -5.99 13.20 8.70
CA PRO A 20 -6.04 13.21 10.18
C PRO A 20 -7.09 12.24 10.77
N ASN A 21 -8.12 11.92 9.99
CA ASN A 21 -9.26 11.07 10.36
C ASN A 21 -8.96 9.56 10.32
N LEU A 22 -7.72 9.15 10.00
CA LEU A 22 -7.29 7.79 10.21
C LEU A 22 -7.39 7.42 11.69
N ASN A 23 -7.95 6.25 11.99
CA ASN A 23 -8.00 5.71 13.33
C ASN A 23 -6.62 5.17 13.75
N ASP A 24 -6.46 4.90 15.04
CA ASP A 24 -5.20 4.40 15.61
C ASP A 24 -4.74 3.07 15.02
N ALA A 25 -5.66 2.14 14.72
CA ALA A 25 -5.33 0.88 14.07
C ALA A 25 -4.79 1.10 12.65
N GLU A 26 -5.38 2.01 11.87
CA GLU A 26 -4.94 2.35 10.51
C GLU A 26 -3.58 3.05 10.53
N LYS A 27 -3.39 4.01 11.44
CA LYS A 27 -2.11 4.71 11.64
C LYS A 27 -1.01 3.73 12.04
N ASN A 28 -1.30 2.83 12.99
CA ASN A 28 -0.35 1.80 13.42
C ASN A 28 -0.02 0.84 12.27
N LEU A 29 -1.01 0.43 11.47
CA LEU A 29 -0.80 -0.45 10.33
C LEU A 29 0.15 0.18 9.29
N ILE A 30 -0.03 1.48 9.01
CA ILE A 30 0.83 2.24 8.11
C ILE A 30 2.26 2.31 8.66
N LEU A 31 2.42 2.65 9.94
CA LEU A 31 3.73 2.76 10.59
C LEU A 31 4.46 1.41 10.64
N ASP A 32 3.75 0.33 10.98
CA ASP A 32 4.29 -1.03 11.02
C ASP A 32 4.78 -1.46 9.62
N THR A 33 3.98 -1.20 8.58
CA THR A 33 4.34 -1.48 7.19
C THR A 33 5.58 -0.70 6.75
N VAL A 34 5.65 0.60 7.06
CA VAL A 34 6.83 1.44 6.75
C VAL A 34 8.07 0.93 7.47
N LYS A 35 7.93 0.54 8.74
CA LYS A 35 9.01 -0.02 9.54
C LYS A 35 9.53 -1.32 8.95
N ARG A 36 8.64 -2.26 8.59
CA ARG A 36 9.00 -3.53 7.94
C ARG A 36 9.72 -3.32 6.61
N ILE A 37 9.23 -2.41 5.77
CA ILE A 37 9.89 -2.03 4.51
C ILE A 37 11.33 -1.53 4.76
N ASN A 38 11.55 -0.78 5.84
CA ASN A 38 12.85 -0.18 6.13
C ASN A 38 13.83 -1.14 6.81
N GLU A 39 13.36 -1.96 7.76
CA GLU A 39 14.21 -2.78 8.62
C GLU A 39 14.43 -4.21 8.09
N LEU A 40 13.41 -4.84 7.49
CA LEU A 40 13.46 -6.27 7.17
C LEU A 40 14.02 -6.59 5.78
N LYS A 41 14.39 -5.57 4.98
CA LYS A 41 14.71 -5.71 3.55
C LYS A 41 13.66 -6.55 2.78
N THR A 42 12.43 -6.66 3.31
CA THR A 42 11.35 -7.36 2.65
C THR A 42 10.97 -6.62 1.38
N SER A 43 10.52 -7.37 0.37
CA SER A 43 10.07 -6.76 -0.87
C SER A 43 8.93 -5.79 -0.58
N GLN A 44 9.07 -4.53 -1.01
CA GLN A 44 8.04 -3.49 -0.85
C GLN A 44 6.68 -3.96 -1.35
N ASP A 45 6.64 -4.78 -2.41
CA ASP A 45 5.40 -5.34 -2.92
C ASP A 45 4.74 -6.32 -1.97
N LYS A 46 5.51 -7.17 -1.26
CA LYS A 46 4.96 -8.09 -0.27
C LYS A 46 4.33 -7.35 0.90
N GLU A 47 5.01 -6.32 1.40
CA GLU A 47 4.49 -5.49 2.50
C GLU A 47 3.24 -4.72 2.06
N ILE A 48 3.18 -4.31 0.79
CA ILE A 48 2.03 -3.59 0.23
C ILE A 48 0.83 -4.53 0.03
N LEU A 49 1.06 -5.78 -0.34
CA LEU A 49 0.00 -6.80 -0.34
C LEU A 49 -0.50 -7.08 1.08
N ALA A 50 0.41 -7.16 2.05
CA ALA A 50 0.06 -7.40 3.45
C ALA A 50 -0.82 -6.26 4.02
N ILE A 51 -0.44 -4.99 3.82
CA ILE A 51 -1.26 -3.86 4.27
C ILE A 51 -2.62 -3.81 3.55
N ILE A 52 -2.69 -4.14 2.25
CA ILE A 52 -3.97 -4.25 1.52
C ILE A 52 -4.87 -5.31 2.17
N HIS A 53 -4.31 -6.48 2.51
CA HIS A 53 -5.06 -7.55 3.17
C HIS A 53 -5.57 -7.11 4.55
N SER A 54 -4.74 -6.46 5.35
CA SER A 54 -5.14 -5.95 6.66
C SER A 54 -6.20 -4.86 6.57
N LEU A 55 -6.07 -3.90 5.65
CA LEU A 55 -7.08 -2.88 5.41
C LEU A 55 -8.39 -3.48 4.91
N ARG A 56 -8.32 -4.51 4.05
CA ARG A 56 -9.52 -5.24 3.58
C ARG A 56 -10.20 -5.96 4.74
N ASN A 57 -9.45 -6.58 5.64
CA ASN A 57 -9.97 -7.22 6.83
C ASN A 57 -10.70 -6.20 7.72
N LEU A 58 -10.07 -5.07 8.01
CA LEU A 58 -10.69 -3.96 8.74
C LEU A 58 -11.96 -3.44 8.04
N SER A 59 -11.97 -3.42 6.70
CA SER A 59 -13.16 -3.04 5.92
C SER A 59 -14.31 -4.02 6.11
N ILE A 60 -14.03 -5.32 6.16
CA ILE A 60 -15.04 -6.38 6.34
C ILE A 60 -15.69 -6.25 7.72
N TYR A 61 -14.90 -5.97 8.76
CA TYR A 61 -15.41 -5.78 10.12
C TYR A 61 -16.00 -4.38 10.39
N GLY A 62 -16.08 -3.52 9.37
CA GLY A 62 -16.61 -2.16 9.52
C GLY A 62 -15.72 -1.22 10.36
N GLN A 63 -14.48 -1.63 10.65
CA GLN A 63 -13.51 -0.88 11.46
C GLN A 63 -12.65 0.08 10.63
N LEU A 64 -12.87 0.12 9.32
CA LEU A 64 -12.14 0.98 8.40
C LEU A 64 -12.80 2.36 8.27
N SER A 65 -12.03 3.40 8.54
CA SER A 65 -12.44 4.80 8.44
C SER A 65 -12.66 5.20 6.98
N LYS A 66 -13.26 6.37 6.76
CA LYS A 66 -13.43 6.91 5.39
C LYS A 66 -12.09 7.03 4.67
N ASP A 67 -11.07 7.54 5.37
CA ASP A 67 -9.73 7.71 4.82
C ASP A 67 -9.00 6.37 4.61
N GLY A 68 -9.18 5.38 5.49
CA GLY A 68 -8.66 4.04 5.25
C GLY A 68 -9.27 3.36 4.03
N ARG A 69 -10.55 3.61 3.72
CA ARG A 69 -11.18 3.12 2.47
C ARG A 69 -10.56 3.78 1.24
N ILE A 70 -10.22 5.07 1.32
CA ILE A 70 -9.51 5.79 0.26
C ILE A 70 -8.13 5.16 0.06
N LEU A 71 -7.40 4.90 1.15
CA LEU A 71 -6.09 4.24 1.11
C LEU A 71 -6.18 2.86 0.47
N LEU A 72 -7.11 2.02 0.92
CA LEU A 72 -7.34 0.67 0.39
C LEU A 72 -7.61 0.72 -1.11
N LYS A 73 -8.50 1.60 -1.56
CA LYS A 73 -8.84 1.76 -2.99
C LYS A 73 -7.63 2.22 -3.81
N LYS A 74 -6.83 3.16 -3.28
CA LYS A 74 -5.61 3.64 -3.93
C LYS A 74 -4.59 2.50 -4.10
N LEU A 75 -4.33 1.75 -3.04
CA LEU A 75 -3.37 0.64 -3.05
C LEU A 75 -3.81 -0.52 -3.94
N GLN A 76 -5.09 -0.90 -3.91
CA GLN A 76 -5.64 -1.93 -4.81
C GLN A 76 -5.55 -1.53 -6.28
N ARG A 77 -5.81 -0.26 -6.59
CA ARG A 77 -5.70 0.24 -7.96
C ARG A 77 -4.26 0.21 -8.45
N ASP A 78 -3.29 0.64 -7.62
CA ASP A 78 -1.87 0.60 -7.98
C ASP A 78 -1.43 -0.87 -8.20
N GLN A 79 -1.81 -1.80 -7.30
CA GLN A 79 -1.53 -3.23 -7.46
C GLN A 79 -2.11 -3.81 -8.76
N TRP A 80 -3.36 -3.47 -9.10
CA TRP A 80 -3.99 -3.94 -10.33
C TRP A 80 -3.26 -3.42 -11.59
N LEU A 81 -2.86 -2.14 -11.59
CA LEU A 81 -2.08 -1.55 -12.67
C LEU A 81 -0.72 -2.25 -12.84
N TRP A 82 -0.03 -2.57 -11.74
CA TRP A 82 1.22 -3.35 -11.81
C TRP A 82 1.00 -4.76 -12.37
N GLY A 83 -0.09 -5.42 -11.97
CA GLY A 83 -0.46 -6.74 -12.52
C GLY A 83 -0.66 -6.72 -14.03
N LEU A 84 -1.34 -5.68 -14.55
CA LEU A 84 -1.55 -5.50 -15.98
C LEU A 84 -0.25 -5.19 -16.74
N LEU A 85 0.57 -4.27 -16.22
CA LEU A 85 1.85 -3.91 -16.85
C LEU A 85 2.79 -5.12 -16.95
N ASN A 86 2.83 -5.95 -15.91
CA ASN A 86 3.62 -7.18 -15.94
C ASN A 86 3.09 -8.20 -16.96
N SER A 87 1.77 -8.30 -17.13
CA SER A 87 1.18 -9.18 -18.15
C SER A 87 1.41 -8.71 -19.59
N VAL A 88 1.47 -7.39 -19.83
CA VAL A 88 1.78 -6.81 -21.15
C VAL A 88 3.26 -6.96 -21.50
N VAL A 89 4.17 -6.72 -20.55
CA VAL A 89 5.61 -6.90 -20.75
C VAL A 89 5.98 -8.36 -21.05
N LEU A 90 5.23 -9.32 -20.54
CA LEU A 90 5.46 -10.75 -20.81
C LEU A 90 4.90 -11.22 -22.18
N HIS A 91 4.13 -10.40 -22.88
CA HIS A 91 3.51 -10.79 -24.16
C HIS A 91 4.29 -10.28 -25.40
N ASP A 92 5.27 -9.39 -25.23
CA ASP A 92 6.08 -8.82 -26.33
C ASP A 92 7.43 -9.56 -26.53
N GLY A 93 7.58 -10.74 -25.91
CA GLY A 93 8.83 -11.50 -25.89
C GLY A 93 8.68 -13.00 -26.22
N SER A 94 7.76 -13.36 -27.12
CA SER A 94 7.61 -14.73 -27.64
C SER A 94 7.65 -14.77 -29.16
#